data_AF-A0AAV2SQP9-F1
#
_entry.id   AF-A0AAV2SQP9-F1
#
_cell.length_a   1.000
_cell.length_b   1.000
_cell.length_c   1.000
_cell.angle_alpha   90.00
_cell.angle_beta   90.00
_cell.angle_gamma   90.00
#
_symmetry.space_group_name_H-M   'P 1'
#
loop_
_entity.id
_entity.type
_entity.pdbx_description
1 polymer ?
#
loop_
_entity_poly.entity_id
_entity_poly.type
_entity_poly.pdbx_seq_one_letter_code
_entity_poly.pdbx_strand_id
1 'polypeptide(L)'
;ARTIEDPWEKFQLENFASEKAIRHRYNPLSENWKQDAVTVKMENEPFGNGAMRECYRMKKLSNFSMKDDWKRAHNYVAKSYMDEDTKRETYFDDVKLQMDAKLWGEEFNRHNPPKKVNNRYR
;
A
#
# COMPACT_ATOMS: atom_id res chain seq x y z
N ALA A 1 26.94 1.26 -1.14
CA ALA A 1 25.51 0.94 -0.97
C ALA A 1 25.03 0.29 -2.26
N ARG A 2 24.36 -0.89 -2.23
CA ARG A 2 23.75 -1.44 -3.45
C ARG A 2 22.62 -0.49 -3.86
N THR A 3 22.77 0.18 -4.99
CA THR A 3 21.66 0.83 -5.69
C THR A 3 20.73 -0.29 -6.14
N ILE A 4 19.66 -0.51 -5.37
CA ILE A 4 18.57 -1.38 -5.80
C ILE A 4 17.88 -0.62 -6.93
N GLU A 5 18.05 -1.10 -8.15
CA GLU A 5 17.32 -0.58 -9.31
C GLU A 5 15.81 -0.69 -9.05
N ASP A 6 15.06 0.33 -9.47
CA ASP A 6 13.62 0.33 -9.30
C ASP A 6 13.01 -0.80 -10.15
N PRO A 7 12.42 -1.84 -9.54
CA PRO A 7 11.87 -2.96 -10.29
C PRO A 7 10.71 -2.55 -11.21
N TRP A 8 10.15 -1.36 -11.02
CA TRP A 8 9.03 -0.82 -11.78
C TRP A 8 9.43 0.26 -12.79
N GLU A 9 10.73 0.55 -12.96
CA GLU A 9 11.21 1.60 -13.89
C GLU A 9 10.67 1.43 -15.31
N LYS A 10 10.61 0.19 -15.82
CA LYS A 10 10.09 -0.13 -17.15
C LYS A 10 8.63 0.24 -17.39
N PHE A 11 7.83 0.40 -16.33
CA PHE A 11 6.41 0.78 -16.44
C PHE A 11 6.22 2.30 -16.52
N GLN A 12 7.28 3.08 -16.29
CA GLN A 12 7.30 4.53 -16.47
C GLN A 12 6.13 5.25 -15.76
N LEU A 13 5.86 4.85 -14.51
CA LEU A 13 4.76 5.37 -13.70
C LEU A 13 4.85 6.90 -13.50
N GLU A 14 6.03 7.49 -13.64
CA GLU A 14 6.24 8.94 -13.63
C GLU A 14 5.53 9.68 -14.77
N ASN A 15 5.10 9.01 -15.83
CA ASN A 15 4.42 9.63 -16.97
C ASN A 15 2.90 9.73 -16.79
N PHE A 16 2.33 9.02 -15.81
CA PHE A 16 0.90 9.09 -15.50
C PHE A 16 0.54 10.39 -14.78
N ALA A 17 -0.76 10.72 -14.75
CA ALA A 17 -1.26 11.90 -14.08
C ALA A 17 -1.03 11.80 -12.56
N SER A 18 -0.61 12.91 -11.95
CA SER A 18 -0.53 13.02 -10.49
C SER A 18 -1.92 13.24 -9.90
N GLU A 19 -2.26 12.47 -8.88
CA GLU A 19 -3.53 12.56 -8.17
C GLU A 19 -3.31 12.82 -6.68
N LYS A 20 -4.16 13.65 -6.08
CA LYS A 20 -4.19 13.87 -4.63
C LYS A 20 -5.18 12.90 -4.00
N ALA A 21 -4.77 12.22 -2.94
CA ALA A 21 -5.61 11.27 -2.21
C ALA A 21 -5.49 11.47 -0.70
N ILE A 22 -6.48 10.95 0.04
CA ILE A 22 -6.45 10.88 1.51
C ILE A 22 -6.10 9.45 1.92
N ARG A 23 -4.92 9.28 2.50
CA ARG A 23 -4.50 7.99 3.06
C ARG A 23 -5.04 7.85 4.47
N HIS A 24 -5.70 6.73 4.72
CA HIS A 24 -6.17 6.33 6.05
C HIS A 24 -5.24 5.23 6.59
N ARG A 25 -4.78 5.38 7.83
CA ARG A 25 -3.92 4.40 8.50
C ARG A 25 -4.52 4.03 9.85
N TYR A 26 -4.80 2.75 10.03
CA TYR A 26 -5.26 2.22 11.30
C TYR A 26 -4.08 1.82 12.18
N ASN A 27 -4.13 2.19 13.47
CA ASN A 27 -3.24 1.65 14.49
C ASN A 27 -4.01 0.67 15.37
N PRO A 28 -3.70 -0.65 15.31
CA PRO A 28 -4.46 -1.65 16.05
C PRO A 28 -4.19 -1.61 17.56
N LEU A 29 -3.08 -1.03 18.03
CA LEU A 29 -2.80 -0.91 19.47
C LEU A 29 -3.58 0.22 20.14
N SER A 30 -3.84 1.30 19.41
CA SER A 30 -4.59 2.45 19.91
C SER A 30 -6.02 2.50 19.37
N GLU A 31 -6.41 1.53 18.54
CA GLU A 31 -7.71 1.44 17.85
C GLU A 31 -8.16 2.72 17.15
N ASN A 32 -7.19 3.46 16.60
CA ASN A 32 -7.43 4.80 16.07
C ASN A 32 -6.96 4.93 14.63
N TRP A 33 -7.69 5.73 13.86
CA TRP A 33 -7.35 6.10 12.50
C TRP A 33 -6.55 7.39 12.46
N LYS A 34 -5.54 7.43 11.61
CA LYS A 34 -4.83 8.65 11.22
C LYS A 34 -5.03 8.89 9.73
N GLN A 35 -5.21 10.14 9.36
CA GLN A 35 -5.32 10.57 7.97
C GLN A 35 -4.15 11.44 7.57
N ASP A 36 -3.72 11.34 6.31
CA ASP A 36 -2.79 12.27 5.69
C ASP A 36 -3.07 12.42 4.20
N ALA A 37 -2.89 13.63 3.69
CA ALA A 37 -2.88 13.87 2.25
C ALA A 37 -1.61 13.27 1.63
N VAL A 38 -1.80 12.62 0.48
CA VAL A 38 -0.73 11.99 -0.29
C VAL A 38 -0.90 12.33 -1.77
N THR A 39 0.20 12.32 -2.50
CA THR A 39 0.20 12.43 -3.97
C THR A 39 0.63 11.10 -4.55
N VAL A 40 -0.15 10.59 -5.50
CA VAL A 40 0.08 9.30 -6.16
C VAL A 40 0.08 9.45 -7.68
N LYS A 41 0.69 8.48 -8.35
CA LYS A 41 0.53 8.20 -9.79
C LYS A 41 0.20 6.73 -9.93
N MET A 42 -0.82 6.40 -10.69
CA MET A 42 -1.31 5.02 -10.83
C MET A 42 -1.49 4.68 -12.30
N GLU A 43 -1.27 3.41 -12.65
CA GLU A 43 -1.67 2.88 -13.96
C GLU A 43 -3.20 2.91 -14.12
N ASN A 44 -3.66 3.16 -15.34
CA ASN A 44 -5.10 3.14 -15.67
C ASN A 44 -5.67 1.72 -15.73
N GLU A 45 -4.83 0.75 -16.13
CA GLU A 45 -5.24 -0.64 -16.33
C GLU A 45 -4.66 -1.55 -15.23
N PRO A 46 -5.41 -2.55 -14.75
CA PRO A 46 -4.92 -3.48 -13.76
C PRO A 46 -3.87 -4.43 -14.37
N PHE A 47 -2.84 -4.77 -13.59
CA PHE A 47 -1.83 -5.75 -14.00
C PHE A 47 -2.14 -7.18 -13.55
N GLY A 48 -3.18 -7.35 -12.75
CA GLY A 48 -3.66 -8.64 -12.28
C GLY A 48 -4.87 -8.48 -11.37
N ASN A 49 -5.54 -9.60 -11.10
CA ASN A 49 -6.71 -9.65 -10.26
C ASN A 49 -6.70 -10.92 -9.40
N GLY A 50 -7.33 -10.84 -8.23
CA GLY A 50 -7.71 -11.99 -7.44
C GLY A 50 -9.17 -12.35 -7.66
N ALA A 51 -9.74 -13.10 -6.71
CA ALA A 51 -11.15 -13.48 -6.77
C ALA A 51 -12.12 -12.28 -6.67
N MET A 52 -11.77 -11.24 -5.91
CA MET A 52 -12.66 -10.11 -5.61
C MET A 52 -12.11 -8.74 -5.99
N ARG A 53 -10.80 -8.64 -6.28
CA ARG A 53 -10.11 -7.35 -6.42
C ARG A 53 -9.14 -7.35 -7.59
N GLU A 54 -9.07 -6.22 -8.26
CA GLU A 54 -8.03 -5.89 -9.25
C GLU A 54 -6.84 -5.19 -8.58
N CYS A 55 -5.67 -5.27 -9.21
CA CYS A 55 -4.41 -4.73 -8.71
C CYS A 55 -3.78 -3.80 -9.74
N TYR A 56 -3.40 -2.61 -9.31
CA TYR A 56 -2.78 -1.57 -10.13
C TYR A 56 -1.40 -1.22 -9.58
N ARG A 57 -0.46 -0.90 -10.47
CA ARG A 57 0.83 -0.36 -10.05
C ARG A 57 0.65 1.12 -9.72
N MET A 58 1.17 1.53 -8.57
CA MET A 58 1.07 2.90 -8.09
C MET A 58 2.41 3.36 -7.51
N LYS A 59 2.83 4.59 -7.82
CA LYS A 59 3.86 5.29 -7.05
C LYS A 59 3.22 6.28 -6.10
N LYS A 60 3.77 6.38 -4.89
CA LYS A 60 3.40 7.40 -3.92
C LYS A 60 4.61 8.29 -3.66
N LEU A 61 4.45 9.59 -3.85
CA LEU A 61 5.49 10.56 -3.55
C LEU A 61 5.74 10.62 -2.03
N SER A 62 7.00 10.83 -1.64
CA SER A 62 7.35 11.03 -0.23
C SER A 62 6.85 12.38 0.26
N ASN A 63 6.16 12.40 1.40
CA ASN A 63 5.69 13.64 2.02
C ASN A 63 6.84 14.50 2.58
N PHE A 64 8.06 13.95 2.66
CA PHE A 64 9.24 14.62 3.20
C PHE A 64 10.22 15.07 2.10
N SER A 65 9.95 14.74 0.84
CA SER A 65 10.80 15.17 -0.27
C SER A 65 10.42 16.60 -0.66
N MET A 66 11.42 17.48 -0.70
CA MET A 66 11.28 18.86 -1.21
C MET A 66 11.15 18.92 -2.74
N LYS A 67 11.37 17.79 -3.44
CA LYS A 67 11.31 17.68 -4.88
C LYS A 67 10.33 16.59 -5.30
N ASP A 68 9.59 16.84 -6.37
CA ASP A 68 8.68 15.89 -7.02
C ASP A 68 9.46 14.81 -7.81
N ASP A 69 10.34 14.09 -7.13
CA ASP A 69 11.17 13.02 -7.72
C ASP A 69 10.40 11.69 -7.76
N TRP A 70 9.63 11.51 -8.83
CA TRP A 70 8.86 10.30 -9.08
C TRP A 70 9.72 9.06 -9.41
N LYS A 71 10.97 9.24 -9.84
CA LYS A 71 11.87 8.12 -10.09
C LYS A 71 12.30 7.45 -8.78
N ARG A 72 12.37 8.23 -7.69
CA ARG A 72 12.68 7.73 -6.34
C ARG A 72 11.45 7.56 -5.45
N ALA A 73 10.25 7.79 -5.97
CA ALA A 73 9.02 7.57 -5.23
C ALA A 73 8.80 6.09 -4.91
N HIS A 74 8.07 5.82 -3.83
CA HIS A 74 7.85 4.45 -3.36
C HIS A 74 6.80 3.74 -4.21
N ASN A 75 7.09 2.48 -4.56
CA ASN A 75 6.17 1.59 -5.28
C ASN A 75 5.14 0.97 -4.31
N TYR A 76 3.88 0.96 -4.73
CA TYR A 76 2.73 0.42 -4.02
C TYR A 76 1.79 -0.29 -4.98
N VAL A 77 1.06 -1.30 -4.48
CA VAL A 77 -0.06 -1.90 -5.22
C VAL A 77 -1.34 -1.28 -4.71
N ALA A 78 -2.06 -0.60 -5.59
CA ALA A 78 -3.44 -0.20 -5.33
C ALA A 78 -4.37 -1.36 -5.66
N LYS A 79 -5.45 -1.53 -4.88
CA LYS A 79 -6.42 -2.60 -5.08
C LYS A 79 -7.83 -2.02 -5.05
N SER A 80 -8.64 -2.39 -6.02
CA SER A 80 -10.06 -2.04 -6.09
C SER A 80 -10.91 -3.30 -6.08
N TYR A 81 -12.06 -3.27 -5.43
CA TYR A 81 -13.05 -4.34 -5.60
C TYR A 81 -13.64 -4.27 -7.01
N MET A 82 -13.88 -5.45 -7.59
CA MET A 82 -14.55 -5.56 -8.91
C MET A 82 -16.06 -5.34 -8.80
N ASP A 83 -16.63 -5.57 -7.62
CA ASP A 83 -18.04 -5.32 -7.34
C ASP A 83 -18.25 -3.85 -6.96
N GLU A 84 -18.95 -3.12 -7.83
CA GLU A 84 -19.26 -1.69 -7.66
C GLU A 84 -20.16 -1.41 -6.44
N ASP A 85 -20.94 -2.40 -5.98
CA ASP A 85 -21.82 -2.28 -4.82
C ASP A 85 -21.07 -2.47 -3.48
N THR A 86 -19.74 -2.65 -3.54
CA THR A 86 -18.91 -2.80 -2.33
C THR A 86 -18.99 -1.55 -1.45
N LYS A 87 -19.50 -1.73 -0.24
CA LYS A 87 -19.65 -0.66 0.75
C LYS A 87 -18.29 -0.08 1.16
N ARG A 88 -18.27 1.24 1.41
CA ARG A 88 -17.06 1.95 1.86
C ARG A 88 -16.46 1.31 3.10
N GLU A 89 -17.30 0.90 4.05
CA GLU A 89 -16.91 0.32 5.34
C GLU A 89 -16.08 -0.96 5.16
N THR A 90 -16.37 -1.75 4.13
CA THR A 90 -15.63 -2.98 3.80
C THR A 90 -14.14 -2.70 3.57
N TYR A 91 -13.79 -1.58 2.93
CA TYR A 91 -12.38 -1.18 2.76
C TYR A 91 -11.69 -0.90 4.10
N PHE A 92 -12.39 -0.31 5.06
CA PHE A 92 -11.84 -0.02 6.38
C PHE A 92 -11.71 -1.29 7.23
N ASP A 93 -12.68 -2.19 7.13
CA ASP A 93 -12.68 -3.47 7.85
C ASP A 93 -11.55 -4.39 7.34
N ASP A 94 -11.32 -4.45 6.03
CA ASP A 94 -10.19 -5.18 5.44
C ASP A 94 -8.84 -4.68 5.97
N VAL A 95 -8.68 -3.36 6.07
CA VAL A 95 -7.46 -2.74 6.61
C VAL A 95 -7.29 -3.07 8.10
N LYS A 96 -8.37 -2.98 8.91
CA LYS A 96 -8.31 -3.36 10.33
C LYS A 96 -7.91 -4.82 10.49
N LEU A 97 -8.62 -5.72 9.81
CA LEU A 97 -8.36 -7.16 9.84
C LEU A 97 -6.88 -7.46 9.54
N GLN A 98 -6.32 -6.80 8.52
CA GLN A 98 -4.93 -7.01 8.17
C GLN A 98 -3.95 -6.47 9.22
N MET A 99 -4.25 -5.33 9.83
CA MET A 99 -3.43 -4.75 10.89
C MET A 99 -3.48 -5.59 12.17
N ASP A 100 -4.63 -6.16 12.50
CA ASP A 100 -4.78 -7.09 13.63
C ASP A 100 -4.02 -8.40 13.35
N ALA A 101 -4.12 -8.95 12.14
CA ALA A 101 -3.33 -10.10 11.73
C ALA A 101 -1.82 -9.83 11.81
N LYS A 102 -1.39 -8.59 11.57
CA LYS A 102 0.00 -8.19 11.77
C LYS A 102 0.40 -8.26 13.25
N LEU A 103 -0.42 -7.80 14.19
CA LEU A 103 -0.14 -7.94 15.62
C LEU A 103 0.00 -9.41 16.03
N TRP A 104 -0.87 -10.28 15.52
CA TRP A 104 -0.77 -11.72 15.75
C TRP A 104 0.52 -12.32 15.17
N GLY A 105 0.94 -11.87 13.99
CA GLY A 105 2.24 -12.26 13.43
C GLY A 105 3.43 -11.80 14.27
N GLU A 106 3.35 -10.60 14.86
CA GLU A 106 4.36 -10.09 15.78
C GLU A 106 4.39 -10.90 17.09
N GLU A 107 3.24 -11.25 17.66
CA GLU A 107 3.14 -12.12 18.84
C GLU A 107 3.70 -13.51 18.56
N PHE A 108 3.30 -14.14 17.45
CA PHE A 108 3.86 -15.42 17.01
C PHE A 108 5.39 -15.40 16.95
N ASN A 109 5.97 -14.32 16.42
CA ASN A 109 7.41 -14.17 16.34
C ASN A 109 8.11 -14.01 17.69
N ARG A 110 7.42 -13.54 18.74
CA ARG A 110 7.97 -13.43 20.11
C ARG A 110 8.28 -14.80 20.71
N HIS A 111 7.62 -15.86 20.23
CA HIS A 111 7.90 -17.25 20.63
C HIS A 111 9.08 -17.89 19.89
N ASN A 112 9.86 -17.12 19.12
CA ASN A 112 11.05 -17.57 18.38
C ASN A 112 10.82 -18.84 17.51
N PRO A 113 9.82 -18.82 16.61
CA PRO A 113 9.58 -19.93 15.70
C PRO A 113 10.77 -20.13 14.74
N PRO A 114 10.96 -21.35 14.19
CA PRO A 114 12.03 -21.62 13.22
C PRO A 114 12.01 -20.69 12.00
N LYS A 115 10.83 -20.21 11.60
CA LYS A 115 10.63 -19.20 10.57
C LYS A 115 9.68 -18.13 11.09
N LYS A 116 10.16 -16.88 11.15
CA LYS A 116 9.32 -15.73 11.51
C LYS A 116 8.37 -15.37 10.37
N VAL A 117 7.15 -15.01 10.71
CA VAL A 117 6.14 -14.50 9.77
C VAL A 117 6.25 -12.98 9.73
N ASN A 118 6.20 -12.36 8.56
CA ASN A 118 6.31 -10.91 8.47
C ASN A 118 5.31 -10.34 7.46
N ASN A 119 4.37 -9.54 7.95
CA ASN A 119 3.48 -8.70 7.14
C ASN A 119 4.07 -7.29 6.98
N ARG A 120 5.31 -7.18 6.51
CA ARG A 120 5.87 -5.86 6.15
C ARG A 120 5.29 -5.41 4.82
N TYR A 121 4.47 -4.38 4.89
CA TYR A 121 4.42 -3.36 3.84
C TYR A 121 5.71 -2.54 3.94
N ARG A 122 6.65 -2.75 3.03
CA ARG A 122 7.77 -1.81 2.83
C ARG A 122 7.27 -0.60 2.06
#